data_AF-A0A8J7ERZ1-F1
#
_entry.id   AF-A0A8J7ERZ1-F1
#
_cell.length_a   1.000
_cell.length_b   1.000
_cell.length_c   1.000
_cell.angle_alpha   90.00
_cell.angle_beta   90.00
_cell.angle_gamma   90.00
#
_symmetry.space_group_name_H-M   'P 1'
#
loop_
_entity.id
_entity.type
_entity.pdbx_description
1 polymer ?
#
loop_
_entity_poly.entity_id
_entity_poly.type
_entity_poly.pdbx_seq_one_letter_code
_entity_poly.pdbx_strand_id
1 'polypeptide(L)'
;MLTPLAVAQQPAPLDQDTLLLLTDPLELRLIDNPNAIPTDGSIVTATTISQTELTIPSLWWANQQFGDKLVDNWLAYSGNTGVLRRVDLIVNPQVWSLYTYLERYAFITQFGSSVKDFGYNTRFFSRQQGLLGAYICNFGDVGIEPASSSAETLSVAYAQDELGELQCNIFLDPFGSGALRGRSNPFGALQPTGGGTD
;
A
#
# COMPACT_ATOMS: atom_id res chain seq x y z
N MET A 1 -48.40 13.93 -0.74
CA MET A 1 -47.00 14.12 -1.17
C MET A 1 -46.16 13.16 -0.34
N LEU A 2 -45.56 12.14 -0.96
CA LEU A 2 -44.72 11.15 -0.29
C LEU A 2 -43.26 11.47 -0.62
N THR A 3 -42.48 11.82 0.39
CA THR A 3 -41.02 11.94 0.31
C THR A 3 -40.40 10.55 0.13
N PRO A 4 -39.47 10.33 -0.80
CA PRO A 4 -38.74 9.08 -0.84
C PRO A 4 -37.74 9.04 0.33
N LEU A 5 -37.80 7.95 1.11
CA LEU A 5 -36.76 7.59 2.05
C LEU A 5 -35.47 7.33 1.26
N ALA A 6 -34.43 8.09 1.54
CA ALA A 6 -33.09 7.83 1.04
C ALA A 6 -32.64 6.46 1.56
N VAL A 7 -32.48 5.50 0.65
CA VAL A 7 -31.83 4.24 0.95
C VAL A 7 -30.36 4.55 1.21
N ALA A 8 -29.91 4.35 2.46
CA ALA A 8 -28.49 4.38 2.77
C ALA A 8 -27.81 3.27 1.95
N GLN A 9 -26.97 3.66 0.98
CA GLN A 9 -26.12 2.70 0.26
C GLN A 9 -25.09 2.18 1.26
N GLN A 10 -25.29 0.96 1.74
CA GLN A 10 -24.28 0.25 2.52
C GLN A 10 -23.04 0.06 1.63
N PRO A 11 -21.83 0.40 2.09
CA PRO A 11 -20.63 0.20 1.28
C PRO A 11 -20.52 -1.29 0.91
N ALA A 12 -20.15 -1.56 -0.34
CA ALA A 12 -19.89 -2.92 -0.79
C ALA A 12 -18.88 -3.59 0.16
N PRO A 13 -19.06 -4.88 0.50
CA PRO A 13 -18.09 -5.60 1.32
C PRO A 13 -16.72 -5.58 0.62
N LEU A 14 -15.66 -5.38 1.41
CA LEU A 14 -14.29 -5.50 0.92
C LEU A 14 -14.06 -6.92 0.39
N ASP A 15 -13.36 -7.04 -0.73
CA ASP A 15 -12.91 -8.33 -1.22
C ASP A 15 -11.87 -8.95 -0.27
N GLN A 16 -11.68 -10.27 -0.40
CA GLN A 16 -10.84 -11.04 0.52
C GLN A 16 -9.36 -10.63 0.45
N ASP A 17 -8.86 -10.27 -0.73
CA ASP A 17 -7.46 -9.87 -0.93
C ASP A 17 -7.20 -8.50 -0.31
N THR A 18 -8.12 -7.55 -0.49
CA THR A 18 -8.09 -6.26 0.19
C THR A 18 -8.13 -6.44 1.71
N LEU A 19 -8.99 -7.32 2.23
CA LEU A 19 -9.04 -7.58 3.67
C LEU A 19 -7.69 -8.14 4.17
N LEU A 20 -7.13 -9.13 3.47
CA LEU A 20 -5.84 -9.72 3.80
C LEU A 20 -4.73 -8.65 3.82
N LEU A 21 -4.65 -7.81 2.79
CA LEU A 21 -3.69 -6.72 2.71
C LEU A 21 -3.83 -5.72 3.86
N LEU A 22 -5.04 -5.46 4.33
CA LEU A 22 -5.25 -4.51 5.44
C LEU A 22 -4.98 -5.12 6.81
N THR A 23 -5.03 -6.44 6.96
CA THR A 23 -4.85 -7.12 8.25
C THR A 23 -3.50 -7.82 8.41
N ASP A 24 -2.81 -8.13 7.32
CA ASP A 24 -1.51 -8.80 7.35
C ASP A 24 -0.50 -7.99 8.18
N PRO A 25 0.15 -8.58 9.20
CA PRO A 25 1.07 -7.86 10.06
C PRO A 25 2.34 -7.43 9.30
N LEU A 26 2.94 -6.32 9.73
CA LEU A 26 4.24 -5.88 9.24
C LEU A 26 5.34 -6.81 9.77
N GLU A 27 6.21 -7.32 8.90
CA GLU A 27 7.34 -8.17 9.29
C GLU A 27 8.58 -7.36 9.71
N LEU A 28 8.45 -6.56 10.77
CA LEU A 28 9.50 -5.64 11.22
C LEU A 28 10.86 -6.34 11.47
N ARG A 29 10.84 -7.62 11.86
CA ARG A 29 12.02 -8.47 12.02
C ARG A 29 12.96 -8.49 10.81
N LEU A 30 12.43 -8.33 9.60
CA LEU A 30 13.20 -8.35 8.36
C LEU A 30 14.01 -7.07 8.16
N ILE A 31 13.59 -5.98 8.83
CA ILE A 31 14.29 -4.70 8.85
C ILE A 31 15.37 -4.71 9.93
N ASP A 32 15.02 -5.22 11.12
CA ASP A 32 15.92 -5.24 12.27
C ASP A 32 17.03 -6.28 12.12
N ASN A 33 16.80 -7.35 11.34
CA ASN A 33 17.76 -8.41 11.09
C ASN A 33 17.87 -8.73 9.58
N PRO A 34 18.84 -8.10 8.87
CA PRO A 34 19.05 -8.35 7.44
C PRO A 34 19.34 -9.81 7.08
N ASN A 35 19.87 -10.61 8.00
CA ASN A 35 20.13 -12.04 7.76
C ASN A 35 18.83 -12.88 7.69
N ALA A 36 17.70 -12.32 8.10
CA ALA A 36 16.39 -12.97 8.00
C ALA A 36 15.74 -12.78 6.63
N ILE A 37 16.31 -11.95 5.74
CA ILE A 37 15.80 -11.72 4.40
C ILE A 37 16.11 -12.94 3.52
N PRO A 38 15.11 -13.54 2.85
CA PRO A 38 15.35 -14.63 1.90
C PRO A 38 16.32 -14.23 0.80
N THR A 39 17.25 -15.14 0.46
CA THR A 39 18.26 -14.92 -0.60
C THR A 39 17.71 -15.17 -2.00
N ASP A 40 16.47 -15.63 -2.13
CA ASP A 40 15.80 -15.94 -3.40
C ASP A 40 15.25 -14.69 -4.13
N GLY A 41 15.42 -13.50 -3.54
CA GLY A 41 14.94 -12.24 -4.10
C GLY A 41 13.42 -12.04 -3.95
N SER A 42 12.74 -12.88 -3.16
CA SER A 42 11.31 -12.73 -2.88
C SER A 42 10.97 -11.47 -2.08
N ILE A 43 11.95 -10.96 -1.32
CA ILE A 43 11.83 -9.75 -0.51
C ILE A 43 12.99 -8.80 -0.82
N VAL A 44 12.67 -7.56 -1.20
CA VAL A 44 13.65 -6.50 -1.42
C VAL A 44 13.48 -5.40 -0.37
N THR A 45 14.56 -4.98 0.25
CA THR A 45 14.58 -3.93 1.28
C THR A 45 15.45 -2.75 0.82
N ALA A 46 15.48 -1.67 1.59
CA ALA A 46 16.36 -0.53 1.31
C ALA A 46 17.86 -0.90 1.23
N THR A 47 18.26 -2.02 1.83
CA THR A 47 19.67 -2.47 1.88
C THR A 47 19.99 -3.60 0.91
N THR A 48 18.98 -4.20 0.25
CA THR A 48 19.17 -5.32 -0.70
C THR A 48 18.89 -4.95 -2.15
N ILE A 49 18.82 -3.64 -2.45
CA ILE A 49 18.63 -3.10 -3.80
C ILE A 49 19.77 -3.59 -4.70
N SER A 50 19.44 -4.12 -5.88
CA SER A 50 20.44 -4.49 -6.88
C SER A 50 21.15 -3.25 -7.41
N GLN A 51 22.49 -3.27 -7.41
CA GLN A 51 23.33 -2.22 -7.99
C GLN A 51 23.55 -2.42 -9.50
N THR A 52 23.31 -3.62 -10.01
CA THR A 52 23.57 -4.02 -11.39
C THR A 52 22.30 -4.13 -12.23
N GLU A 53 21.14 -4.31 -11.58
CA GLU A 53 19.85 -4.46 -12.24
C GLU A 53 18.82 -3.48 -11.64
N LEU A 54 17.86 -3.05 -12.46
CA LEU A 54 16.81 -2.17 -11.97
C LEU A 54 15.95 -2.93 -10.97
N THR A 55 15.94 -2.51 -9.71
CA THR A 55 14.97 -3.01 -8.75
C THR A 55 13.59 -2.52 -9.18
N ILE A 56 12.65 -3.44 -9.42
CA ILE A 56 11.30 -3.13 -9.88
C ILE A 56 10.30 -3.35 -8.73
N PRO A 57 9.54 -2.32 -8.32
CA PRO A 57 9.66 -0.89 -8.68
C PRO A 57 10.93 -0.26 -8.10
N SER A 58 11.38 0.85 -8.67
CA SER A 58 12.51 1.62 -8.10
C SER A 58 12.06 2.38 -6.85
N LEU A 59 11.96 1.67 -5.73
CA LEU A 59 11.54 2.24 -4.45
C LEU A 59 12.49 3.33 -3.96
N TRP A 60 13.78 3.20 -4.29
CA TRP A 60 14.75 4.27 -4.03
C TRP A 60 14.38 5.57 -4.74
N TRP A 61 13.98 5.51 -6.01
CA TRP A 61 13.59 6.71 -6.75
C TRP A 61 12.27 7.29 -6.23
N ALA A 62 11.27 6.44 -5.98
CA ALA A 62 10.01 6.89 -5.35
C ALA A 62 10.27 7.56 -4.00
N ASN A 63 11.20 7.03 -3.21
CA ASN A 63 11.63 7.64 -1.96
C ASN A 63 12.31 9.00 -2.16
N GLN A 64 13.19 9.13 -3.16
CA GLN A 64 13.85 10.40 -3.47
C GLN A 64 12.88 11.49 -3.93
N GLN A 65 11.79 11.12 -4.61
CA GLN A 65 10.80 12.07 -5.11
C GLN A 65 9.77 12.48 -4.06
N PHE A 66 9.32 11.53 -3.24
CA PHE A 66 8.16 11.74 -2.36
C PHE A 66 8.44 11.46 -0.88
N GLY A 67 9.44 10.63 -0.58
CA GLY A 67 9.66 10.06 0.73
C GLY A 67 10.62 10.83 1.65
N ASP A 68 11.63 11.53 1.11
CA ASP A 68 12.61 12.36 1.86
C ASP A 68 12.85 11.91 3.32
N LYS A 69 12.47 12.74 4.31
CA LYS A 69 12.58 12.43 5.75
C LYS A 69 11.41 11.63 6.31
N LEU A 70 10.38 11.42 5.51
CA LEU A 70 9.16 10.74 5.92
C LEU A 70 9.31 9.21 5.87
N VAL A 71 10.02 8.65 4.90
CA VAL A 71 10.19 7.18 4.80
C VAL A 71 11.49 6.78 5.50
N ASP A 72 11.36 5.96 6.54
CA ASP A 72 12.49 5.41 7.28
C ASP A 72 13.05 4.16 6.60
N ASN A 73 12.18 3.28 6.09
CA ASN A 73 12.56 2.01 5.45
C ASN A 73 11.40 1.44 4.61
N TRP A 74 11.64 0.33 3.90
CA TRP A 74 10.62 -0.41 3.17
C TRP A 74 10.92 -1.90 3.03
N LEU A 75 9.87 -2.68 2.81
CA LEU A 75 9.90 -4.10 2.41
C LEU A 75 9.06 -4.26 1.14
N ALA A 76 9.62 -4.85 0.10
CA ALA A 76 8.92 -5.14 -1.15
C ALA A 76 8.82 -6.65 -1.34
N TYR A 77 7.60 -7.15 -1.44
CA TYR A 77 7.28 -8.57 -1.61
C TYR A 77 6.94 -8.82 -3.07
N SER A 78 7.73 -9.62 -3.77
CA SER A 78 7.58 -9.85 -5.21
C SER A 78 6.36 -10.69 -5.59
N GLY A 79 5.77 -11.40 -4.63
CA GLY A 79 4.60 -12.24 -4.80
C GLY A 79 4.88 -13.69 -5.25
N ASN A 80 6.15 -14.08 -5.33
CA ASN A 80 6.58 -15.40 -5.80
C ASN A 80 6.20 -16.58 -4.87
N THR A 81 5.65 -16.31 -3.69
CA THR A 81 5.36 -17.30 -2.64
C THR A 81 3.86 -17.45 -2.32
N GLY A 82 2.97 -17.04 -3.24
CA GLY A 82 1.52 -17.02 -3.01
C GLY A 82 1.07 -15.87 -2.09
N VAL A 83 1.98 -14.94 -1.82
CA VAL A 83 1.72 -13.67 -1.12
C VAL A 83 1.36 -12.62 -2.17
N LEU A 84 0.40 -11.74 -1.87
CA LEU A 84 0.07 -10.64 -2.75
C LEU A 84 1.26 -9.69 -2.90
N ARG A 85 1.55 -9.29 -4.14
CA ARG A 85 2.64 -8.37 -4.46
C ARG A 85 2.37 -7.01 -3.80
N ARG A 86 3.26 -6.60 -2.90
CA ARG A 86 3.04 -5.40 -2.06
C ARG A 86 4.35 -4.77 -1.58
N VAL A 87 4.26 -3.50 -1.25
CA VAL A 87 5.32 -2.71 -0.63
C VAL A 87 4.82 -2.23 0.72
N ASP A 88 5.54 -2.55 1.77
CA ASP A 88 5.31 -2.04 3.12
C ASP A 88 6.32 -0.95 3.40
N LEU A 89 5.87 0.29 3.48
CA LEU A 89 6.66 1.45 3.86
C LEU A 89 6.60 1.67 5.36
N ILE A 90 7.74 1.98 5.94
CA ILE A 90 7.87 2.33 7.34
C ILE A 90 8.13 3.82 7.36
N VAL A 91 7.18 4.58 7.90
CA VAL A 91 7.28 6.04 7.95
C VAL A 91 7.78 6.52 9.30
N ASN A 92 8.50 7.62 9.28
CA ASN A 92 8.91 8.37 10.45
C ASN A 92 7.66 8.96 11.14
N PRO A 93 7.29 8.51 12.35
CA PRO A 93 6.07 8.98 13.00
C PRO A 93 6.14 10.47 13.37
N GLN A 94 7.33 11.02 13.62
CA GLN A 94 7.50 12.44 13.93
C GLN A 94 7.15 13.29 12.72
N VAL A 95 7.69 12.95 11.54
CA VAL A 95 7.39 13.68 10.29
C VAL A 95 5.93 13.46 9.87
N TRP A 96 5.42 12.22 9.94
CA TRP A 96 4.03 11.90 9.61
C TRP A 96 3.02 12.68 10.45
N SER A 97 3.31 12.89 11.75
CA SER A 97 2.45 13.64 12.65
C SER A 97 2.26 15.12 12.25
N LEU A 98 3.22 15.68 11.51
CA LEU A 98 3.18 17.06 11.02
C LEU A 98 2.28 17.21 9.79
N TYR A 99 2.05 16.12 9.05
CA TYR A 99 1.26 16.15 7.82
C TYR A 99 -0.22 16.24 8.16
N THR A 100 -0.91 17.16 7.49
CA THR A 100 -2.37 17.24 7.45
C THR A 100 -2.96 16.01 6.75
N TYR A 101 -4.27 15.79 6.93
CA TYR A 101 -4.98 14.72 6.23
C TYR A 101 -4.78 14.75 4.71
N LEU A 102 -4.85 15.93 4.09
CA LEU A 102 -4.66 16.06 2.63
C LEU A 102 -3.23 15.76 2.20
N GLU A 103 -2.23 16.15 2.99
CA GLU A 103 -0.82 15.82 2.70
C GLU A 103 -0.57 14.31 2.83
N ARG A 104 -1.14 13.65 3.84
CA ARG A 104 -1.08 12.19 3.99
C ARG A 104 -1.73 11.48 2.81
N TYR A 105 -2.92 11.94 2.41
CA TYR A 105 -3.63 11.41 1.25
C TYR A 105 -2.81 11.58 -0.03
N ALA A 106 -2.25 12.78 -0.25
CA ALA A 106 -1.43 13.08 -1.42
C ALA A 106 -0.18 12.19 -1.47
N PHE A 107 0.53 12.04 -0.34
CA PHE A 107 1.69 11.17 -0.25
C PHE A 107 1.35 9.70 -0.56
N ILE A 108 0.30 9.15 0.05
CA ILE A 108 -0.16 7.78 -0.23
C ILE A 108 -0.50 7.61 -1.70
N THR A 109 -1.20 8.58 -2.28
CA THR A 109 -1.60 8.54 -3.70
C THR A 109 -0.40 8.56 -4.63
N GLN A 110 0.56 9.47 -4.39
CA GLN A 110 1.75 9.63 -5.23
C GLN A 110 2.65 8.41 -5.16
N PHE A 111 2.96 7.95 -3.94
CA PHE A 111 3.83 6.78 -3.78
C PHE A 111 3.15 5.53 -4.34
N GLY A 112 1.88 5.29 -3.98
CA GLY A 112 1.11 4.14 -4.49
C GLY A 112 1.03 4.14 -6.01
N SER A 113 0.79 5.30 -6.63
CA SER A 113 0.77 5.43 -8.09
C SER A 113 2.12 5.13 -8.74
N SER A 114 3.25 5.41 -8.06
CA SER A 114 4.58 5.13 -8.61
C SER A 114 4.93 3.63 -8.67
N VAL A 115 4.25 2.80 -7.88
CA VAL A 115 4.51 1.36 -7.80
C VAL A 115 3.39 0.51 -8.41
N LYS A 116 2.18 1.06 -8.60
CA LYS A 116 1.03 0.33 -9.15
C LYS A 116 1.27 -0.17 -10.58
N ASP A 117 2.03 0.56 -11.39
CA ASP A 117 2.31 0.19 -12.78
C ASP A 117 3.18 -1.07 -12.84
N PHE A 118 3.89 -1.34 -11.75
CA PHE A 118 4.63 -2.57 -11.54
C PHE A 118 3.81 -3.58 -10.75
N GLY A 119 2.47 -3.45 -10.69
CA GLY A 119 1.52 -4.33 -10.03
C GLY A 119 1.74 -4.59 -8.53
N TYR A 120 2.23 -3.58 -7.79
CA TYR A 120 2.35 -3.64 -6.33
C TYR A 120 1.22 -2.86 -5.65
N ASN A 121 0.67 -3.45 -4.59
CA ASN A 121 -0.07 -2.71 -3.58
C ASN A 121 0.90 -1.96 -2.65
N THR A 122 0.48 -0.88 -2.00
CA THR A 122 1.33 -0.17 -1.02
C THR A 122 0.64 -0.06 0.32
N ARG A 123 1.37 -0.30 1.40
CA ARG A 123 0.92 -0.13 2.78
C ARG A 123 1.91 0.76 3.52
N PHE A 124 1.39 1.57 4.43
CA PHE A 124 2.16 2.57 5.15
C PHE A 124 2.01 2.30 6.64
N PHE A 125 3.13 2.05 7.32
CA PHE A 125 3.17 1.65 8.71
C PHE A 125 4.01 2.60 9.55
N SER A 126 3.63 2.79 10.80
CA SER A 126 4.56 3.30 11.81
C SER A 126 5.53 2.20 12.25
N ARG A 127 6.68 2.57 12.84
CA ARG A 127 7.60 1.61 13.48
C ARG A 127 6.95 0.77 14.59
N GLN A 128 5.87 1.24 15.20
CA GLN A 128 5.06 0.44 16.14
C GLN A 128 4.10 -0.54 15.45
N GLN A 129 4.28 -0.83 14.16
CA GLN A 129 3.48 -1.76 13.34
C GLN A 129 2.00 -1.36 13.17
N GLY A 130 1.63 -0.12 13.51
CA GLY A 130 0.31 0.43 13.22
C GLY A 130 0.19 0.79 11.74
N LEU A 131 -0.81 0.23 11.05
CA LEU A 131 -1.15 0.58 9.68
C LEU A 131 -1.75 2.00 9.65
N LEU A 132 -1.11 2.90 8.93
CA LEU A 132 -1.50 4.31 8.80
C LEU A 132 -2.28 4.57 7.52
N GLY A 133 -2.09 3.72 6.51
CA GLY A 133 -2.81 3.81 5.26
C GLY A 133 -2.38 2.74 4.26
N ALA A 134 -3.12 2.62 3.17
CA ALA A 134 -2.85 1.71 2.07
C ALA A 134 -3.37 2.26 0.75
N TYR A 135 -2.68 1.91 -0.33
CA TYR A 135 -3.07 2.11 -1.72
C TYR A 135 -3.16 0.72 -2.36
N ILE A 136 -4.38 0.22 -2.55
CA ILE A 136 -4.65 -1.16 -2.96
C ILE A 136 -5.35 -1.14 -4.31
N CYS A 137 -4.84 -1.88 -5.28
CA CYS A 137 -5.42 -1.98 -6.62
C CYS A 137 -5.89 -3.40 -6.92
N ASN A 138 -6.98 -3.50 -7.68
CA ASN A 138 -7.42 -4.77 -8.25
C ASN A 138 -6.70 -5.00 -9.59
N PHE A 139 -5.70 -5.87 -9.59
CA PHE A 139 -4.94 -6.21 -10.79
C PHE A 139 -5.56 -7.33 -11.64
N GLY A 140 -6.64 -7.98 -11.16
CA GLY A 140 -7.25 -9.15 -11.79
C GLY A 140 -7.83 -8.88 -13.18
N ASP A 141 -8.24 -7.64 -13.45
CA ASP A 141 -8.91 -7.25 -14.70
C ASP A 141 -7.95 -6.68 -15.76
N VAL A 142 -6.69 -6.39 -15.40
CA VAL A 142 -5.77 -5.60 -16.24
C VAL A 142 -4.60 -6.43 -16.80
N GLY A 143 -4.55 -7.73 -16.50
CA GLY A 143 -3.52 -8.63 -17.04
C GLY A 143 -2.09 -8.21 -16.71
N ILE A 144 -1.88 -7.45 -15.63
CA ILE A 144 -0.54 -7.12 -15.14
C ILE A 144 0.02 -8.39 -14.49
N GLU A 145 0.62 -9.25 -15.32
CA GLU A 145 1.41 -10.37 -14.82
C GLU A 145 2.61 -9.84 -13.99
N PRO A 146 3.00 -10.54 -12.91
CA PRO A 146 4.17 -10.17 -12.13
C PRO A 146 5.37 -10.11 -13.07
N ALA A 147 6.09 -8.99 -13.05
CA ALA A 147 7.29 -8.80 -13.87
C ALA A 147 8.26 -9.94 -13.54
N SER A 148 8.31 -10.96 -14.41
CA SER A 148 9.31 -12.00 -14.35
C SER A 148 10.67 -11.33 -14.44
N SER A 149 11.60 -11.78 -13.62
CA SER A 149 12.94 -11.23 -13.34
C SER A 149 13.92 -11.25 -14.52
N SER A 150 13.48 -10.92 -15.73
CA SER A 150 14.34 -10.75 -16.89
C SER A 150 13.93 -9.45 -17.56
N ALA A 151 14.81 -8.46 -17.50
CA ALA A 151 14.73 -7.27 -18.34
C ALA A 151 14.86 -7.68 -19.81
N GLU A 152 13.76 -8.09 -20.44
CA GLU A 152 13.70 -8.27 -21.88
C GLU A 152 12.28 -8.00 -22.36
N THR A 153 12.17 -6.96 -23.18
CA THR A 153 10.96 -6.45 -23.86
C THR A 153 9.99 -5.62 -23.01
N LEU A 154 10.24 -4.30 -23.00
CA LEU A 154 9.18 -3.29 -22.97
C LEU A 154 8.33 -3.44 -24.23
N SER A 155 7.47 -4.45 -24.29
CA SER A 155 6.26 -4.37 -25.09
C SER A 155 5.16 -3.92 -24.15
N VAL A 156 5.06 -2.61 -23.94
CA VAL A 156 3.76 -2.05 -23.61
C VAL A 156 2.95 -2.19 -24.89
N ALA A 157 2.32 -3.35 -25.06
CA ALA A 157 1.21 -3.48 -25.98
C ALA A 157 0.09 -2.61 -25.40
N TYR A 158 0.12 -1.32 -25.73
CA TYR A 158 -1.06 -0.49 -25.67
C TYR A 158 -2.02 -1.03 -26.74
N ALA A 159 -2.71 -2.13 -26.42
CA ALA A 159 -3.96 -2.45 -27.07
C ALA A 159 -4.94 -1.36 -26.59
N GLN A 160 -5.02 -0.29 -27.36
CA GLN A 160 -6.08 0.71 -27.26
C GLN A 160 -7.38 0.05 -27.72
N ASP A 161 -8.00 -0.74 -26.84
CA ASP A 161 -9.46 -0.91 -26.75
C ASP A 161 -9.73 -1.85 -25.58
N GLU A 162 -10.40 -1.33 -24.56
CA GLU A 162 -10.94 -2.07 -23.40
C GLU A 162 -9.95 -2.65 -22.37
N LEU A 163 -8.88 -1.94 -22.03
CA LEU A 163 -8.27 -2.14 -20.70
C LEU A 163 -9.23 -1.56 -19.66
N GLY A 164 -9.80 -2.41 -18.82
CA GLY A 164 -10.53 -1.96 -17.63
C GLY A 164 -9.68 -0.96 -16.85
N GLU A 165 -10.28 0.16 -16.42
CA GLU A 165 -9.59 1.13 -15.59
C GLU A 165 -9.11 0.43 -14.31
N LEU A 166 -7.79 0.38 -14.08
CA LEU A 166 -7.21 -0.21 -12.87
C LEU A 166 -7.82 0.47 -11.64
N GLN A 167 -8.69 -0.25 -10.94
CA GLN A 167 -9.40 0.30 -9.80
C GLN A 167 -8.50 0.24 -8.57
N CYS A 168 -8.13 1.41 -8.05
CA CYS A 168 -7.33 1.54 -6.85
C CYS A 168 -8.11 2.26 -5.74
N ASN A 169 -8.11 1.66 -4.56
CA ASN A 169 -8.71 2.19 -3.35
C ASN A 169 -7.64 2.72 -2.40
N ILE A 170 -7.93 3.85 -1.77
CA ILE A 170 -7.10 4.45 -0.74
C ILE A 170 -7.77 4.26 0.62
N PHE A 171 -7.01 3.68 1.53
CA PHE A 171 -7.35 3.54 2.94
C PHE A 171 -6.42 4.46 3.71
N LEU A 172 -6.95 5.32 4.56
CA LEU A 172 -6.14 6.22 5.39
C LEU A 172 -6.72 6.20 6.81
N ASP A 173 -5.83 6.07 7.79
CA ASP A 173 -6.15 6.21 9.20
C ASP A 173 -6.77 7.60 9.43
N PRO A 174 -8.02 7.68 9.91
CA PRO A 174 -8.68 8.96 10.08
C PRO A 174 -8.19 9.69 11.33
N PHE A 175 -7.31 9.13 12.14
CA PHE A 175 -6.87 9.74 13.39
C PHE A 175 -5.62 10.63 13.17
N GLY A 176 -5.77 11.94 13.45
CA GLY A 176 -4.72 12.94 13.31
C GLY A 176 -5.24 14.37 13.13
N SER A 177 -4.34 15.35 13.11
CA SER A 177 -4.67 16.76 12.84
C SER A 177 -5.28 16.90 11.43
N GLY A 178 -6.54 17.32 11.33
CA GLY A 178 -7.23 17.55 10.07
C GLY A 178 -8.09 16.40 9.52
N ALA A 179 -8.42 15.41 10.35
CA ALA A 179 -9.30 14.29 10.01
C ALA A 179 -10.64 14.71 9.37
N LEU A 180 -10.89 14.31 8.12
CA LEU A 180 -12.22 14.41 7.51
C LEU A 180 -13.06 13.18 7.86
N ARG A 181 -14.05 13.36 8.74
CA ARG A 181 -15.02 12.30 9.07
C ARG A 181 -16.07 12.25 7.97
N GLY A 182 -16.17 11.15 7.23
CA GLY A 182 -17.21 11.04 6.19
C GLY A 182 -17.26 9.74 5.39
N ARG A 183 -16.19 8.95 5.30
CA ARG A 183 -16.19 7.64 4.62
C ARG A 183 -15.91 6.53 5.62
N SER A 184 -16.74 5.49 5.61
CA SER A 184 -16.49 4.24 6.33
C SER A 184 -15.15 3.66 5.86
N ASN A 185 -14.20 3.56 6.78
CA ASN A 185 -12.93 2.90 6.55
C ASN A 185 -12.81 1.64 7.43
N PRO A 186 -12.14 0.59 6.96
CA PRO A 186 -11.93 -0.64 7.71
C PRO A 186 -11.08 -0.42 8.97
N PHE A 187 -10.31 0.68 9.06
CA PHE A 187 -9.59 1.06 10.27
C PHE A 187 -10.49 1.16 11.50
N GLY A 188 -11.73 1.62 11.34
CA GLY A 188 -12.70 1.66 12.44
C GLY A 188 -13.23 0.28 12.87
N ALA A 189 -13.19 -0.72 11.99
CA ALA A 189 -13.66 -2.08 12.26
C ALA A 189 -12.56 -3.02 12.81
N LEU A 190 -11.29 -2.65 12.62
CA LEU A 190 -10.13 -3.43 13.08
C LEU A 190 -9.69 -3.09 14.51
N GLN A 191 -10.38 -2.18 15.20
CA GLN A 191 -10.01 -1.78 16.56
C GLN A 191 -10.70 -2.65 17.61
N PRO A 192 -9.98 -3.17 18.63
CA PRO A 192 -10.61 -3.88 19.74
C PRO A 192 -11.56 -2.90 20.45
N THR A 193 -12.82 -3.29 20.59
CA THR A 193 -13.79 -2.57 21.41
C THR A 193 -13.22 -2.50 22.83
N GLY A 194 -12.65 -1.36 23.21
CA GLY A 194 -12.25 -1.08 24.57
C GLY A 194 -13.48 -1.11 25.44
N GLY A 195 -13.75 -2.26 26.05
CA GLY A 195 -14.76 -2.40 27.08
C GLY A 195 -14.33 -1.56 28.28
N GLY A 196 -14.92 -0.37 28.39
CA GLY A 196 -14.96 0.36 29.64
C GLY A 196 -15.84 -0.43 30.60
N THR A 197 -15.22 -0.99 31.64
CA THR A 197 -15.93 -1.34 32.86
C THR A 197 -15.76 -0.16 33.81
N ASP A 198 -16.87 0.51 34.09
CA ASP A 198 -17.09 1.28 35.31
C ASP A 198 -17.02 0.37 36.56
#